data_AF-A0A833GH38-F1
#
_entry.id   AF-A0A833GH38-F1
#
_cell.length_a   1.000
_cell.length_b   1.000
_cell.length_c   1.000
_cell.angle_alpha   90.00
_cell.angle_beta   90.00
_cell.angle_gamma   90.00
#
_symmetry.space_group_name_H-M   'P 1'
#
loop_
_entity.id
_entity.type
_entity.pdbx_description
1 polymer ?
#
loop_
_entity_poly.entity_id
_entity_poly.type
_entity_poly.pdbx_seq_one_letter_code
_entity_poly.pdbx_strand_id
1 'polypeptide(L)'
;MLARPALCTLIAALVLPILERRPDRGRAPDFFAATGEFFGRSDFRSPRWIRYFIQTPDPHSIHREHDVHRYSVSDLPVRHRQRATCRDSDTFAARRGFPRHNERKLGAMLAFRDAYDD
;
A
#
# COMPACT_ATOMS: atom_id res chain seq x y z
N MET A 1 6.08 1.90 -17.80
CA MET A 1 5.99 1.68 -16.33
C MET A 1 6.00 2.98 -15.50
N LEU A 2 5.79 4.16 -16.11
CA LEU A 2 5.84 5.48 -15.44
C LEU A 2 4.48 6.04 -14.97
N ALA A 3 3.36 5.34 -15.24
CA ALA A 3 2.01 5.88 -15.01
C ALA A 3 1.46 5.68 -13.58
N ARG A 4 2.02 4.74 -12.79
CA ARG A 4 1.51 4.40 -11.46
C ARG A 4 1.87 5.41 -10.35
N PRO A 5 3.07 6.03 -10.29
CA PRO A 5 3.35 7.02 -9.25
C PRO A 5 2.54 8.31 -9.46
N ALA A 6 2.34 8.75 -10.71
CA ALA A 6 1.66 10.01 -11.01
C ALA A 6 0.19 10.05 -10.54
N LEU A 7 -0.54 8.93 -10.62
CA LEU A 7 -1.94 8.86 -10.22
C LEU A 7 -2.12 8.95 -8.69
N CYS A 8 -1.26 8.27 -7.92
CA CYS A 8 -1.27 8.36 -6.45
C CYS A 8 -0.86 9.76 -5.98
N THR A 9 0.13 10.38 -6.63
CA THR A 9 0.53 11.76 -6.33
C THR A 9 -0.60 12.75 -6.65
N LEU A 10 -1.34 12.54 -7.74
CA LEU A 10 -2.49 13.38 -8.12
C LEU A 10 -3.63 13.27 -7.09
N ILE A 11 -3.96 12.06 -6.63
CA ILE A 11 -5.01 11.85 -5.63
C ILE A 11 -4.60 12.45 -4.27
N ALA A 12 -3.36 12.23 -3.83
CA ALA A 12 -2.86 12.83 -2.60
C ALA A 12 -2.88 14.37 -2.68
N ALA A 13 -2.43 14.95 -3.80
CA ALA A 13 -2.46 16.40 -4.03
C ALA A 13 -3.87 17.00 -4.08
N LEU A 14 -4.89 16.21 -4.45
CA LEU A 14 -6.28 16.66 -4.52
C LEU A 14 -7.04 16.49 -3.19
N VAL A 15 -6.71 15.44 -2.42
CA VAL A 15 -7.39 15.09 -1.16
C VAL A 15 -6.80 15.81 0.06
N LEU A 16 -5.47 15.96 0.14
CA LEU A 16 -4.80 16.67 1.23
C LEU A 16 -5.33 18.09 1.46
N PRO A 17 -5.48 18.96 0.44
CA PRO A 17 -6.02 20.31 0.66
C PRO A 17 -7.50 20.33 1.08
N ILE A 18 -8.26 19.25 0.84
CA ILE A 18 -9.64 19.13 1.33
C ILE A 18 -9.66 18.73 2.81
N LEU A 19 -8.79 17.81 3.23
CA LEU A 19 -8.63 17.43 4.63
C LEU A 19 -8.07 18.57 5.49
N GLU A 20 -7.14 19.36 4.93
CA GLU A 20 -6.43 20.45 5.60
C GLU A 20 -7.29 21.71 5.86
N ARG A 21 -8.56 21.75 5.44
CA ARG A 21 -9.47 22.88 5.73
C ARG A 21 -9.88 23.01 7.20
N ARG A 22 -9.45 22.09 8.06
CA ARG A 22 -9.75 22.05 9.50
C ARG A 22 -8.64 22.82 10.26
N PRO A 23 -8.91 24.04 10.78
CA PRO A 23 -7.88 24.86 11.43
C PRO A 23 -7.35 24.29 12.75
N ASP A 24 -8.03 23.30 13.32
CA ASP A 24 -7.70 22.60 14.56
C ASP A 24 -6.72 21.42 14.37
N ARG A 25 -6.49 20.96 13.13
CA ARG A 25 -5.51 19.91 12.82
C ARG A 25 -4.22 20.51 12.28
N GLY A 26 -3.10 20.20 12.94
CA GLY A 26 -1.78 20.51 12.39
C GLY A 26 -1.54 19.74 11.08
N ARG A 27 -0.77 20.32 10.15
CA ARG A 27 -0.49 19.75 8.81
C ARG A 27 0.48 18.55 8.81
N ALA A 28 1.19 18.34 9.92
CA ALA A 28 2.23 17.31 10.01
C ALA A 28 1.72 15.86 9.92
N PRO A 29 0.65 15.44 10.63
CA PRO A 29 0.15 14.07 10.59
C PRO A 29 -0.30 13.66 9.18
N ASP A 30 -0.97 14.55 8.45
CA ASP A 30 -1.46 14.28 7.09
C ASP A 30 -0.29 14.11 6.11
N PHE A 31 0.73 14.96 6.24
CA PHE A 31 1.97 14.83 5.47
C PHE A 31 2.67 13.49 5.72
N PHE A 32 2.82 13.09 6.99
CA PHE A 32 3.46 11.82 7.35
C PHE A 32 2.65 10.61 6.88
N ALA A 33 1.32 10.67 6.99
CA ALA A 33 0.44 9.62 6.49
C ALA A 33 0.56 9.47 4.96
N ALA A 34 0.45 10.57 4.21
CA ALA A 34 0.56 10.54 2.76
C ALA A 34 1.94 10.08 2.28
N THR A 35 3.01 10.57 2.92
CA THR A 35 4.39 10.20 2.56
C THR A 35 4.68 8.74 2.90
N GLY A 36 4.23 8.25 4.07
CA GLY A 36 4.36 6.86 4.46
C GLY A 36 3.63 5.92 3.49
N GLU A 37 2.41 6.29 3.10
CA GLU A 37 1.59 5.54 2.16
C GLU A 37 2.16 5.51 0.73
N PHE A 38 2.83 6.58 0.32
CA PHE A 38 3.59 6.61 -0.92
C PHE A 38 4.84 5.71 -0.83
N PHE A 39 5.59 5.83 0.26
CA PHE A 39 6.82 5.09 0.49
C PHE A 39 6.59 3.57 0.49
N GLY A 40 5.56 3.08 1.20
CA GLY A 40 5.22 1.66 1.26
C GLY A 40 4.74 1.07 -0.07
N ARG A 41 4.22 1.89 -0.99
CA ARG A 41 3.71 1.43 -2.29
C ARG A 41 4.64 1.67 -3.48
N SER A 42 5.78 2.30 -3.24
CA SER A 42 6.78 2.60 -4.26
C SER A 42 7.45 1.33 -4.80
N ASP A 43 7.96 1.35 -6.03
CA ASP A 43 8.68 0.21 -6.62
C ASP A 43 10.22 0.44 -6.55
N PHE A 44 10.77 0.55 -5.34
CA PHE A 44 12.23 0.62 -5.12
C PHE A 44 12.66 -0.27 -3.95
N ARG A 45 13.92 -0.72 -3.93
CA ARG A 45 14.46 -1.54 -2.84
C ARG A 45 14.88 -0.69 -1.66
N SER A 46 14.27 -0.96 -0.51
CA SER A 46 14.59 -0.26 0.74
C SER A 46 15.87 -0.79 1.41
N PRO A 47 16.70 0.06 2.02
CA PRO A 47 17.74 -0.37 2.95
C PRO A 47 17.16 -1.25 4.07
N ARG A 48 17.82 -2.38 4.38
CA ARG A 48 17.31 -3.39 5.33
C ARG A 48 17.01 -2.83 6.73
N TRP A 49 17.79 -1.86 7.22
CA TRP A 49 17.60 -1.28 8.55
C TRP A 49 16.29 -0.48 8.67
N ILE A 50 15.78 0.10 7.58
CA ILE A 50 14.54 0.90 7.60
C ILE A 50 13.33 0.01 7.90
N ARG A 51 13.38 -1.23 7.44
CA ARG A 51 12.30 -2.24 7.54
C ARG A 51 11.91 -2.57 8.98
N TYR A 52 12.74 -2.21 9.95
CA TYR A 52 12.47 -2.42 11.37
C TYR A 52 11.59 -1.31 11.97
N PHE A 53 11.57 -0.12 11.35
CA PHE A 53 10.91 1.06 11.89
C PHE A 53 9.59 1.36 11.18
N ILE A 54 9.62 1.34 9.85
CA ILE A 54 8.47 1.67 9.00
C ILE A 54 8.24 0.59 7.95
N GLN A 55 7.00 0.49 7.48
CA GLN A 55 6.68 -0.37 6.35
C GLN A 55 7.48 0.06 5.13
N THR A 56 8.06 -0.94 4.48
CA THR A 56 8.89 -0.78 3.29
C THR A 56 8.26 -1.47 2.10
N PRO A 57 8.56 -1.01 0.88
CA PRO A 57 7.90 -1.51 -0.31
C PRO A 57 8.14 -2.99 -0.61
N ASP A 58 9.32 -3.54 -0.29
CA ASP A 58 9.62 -4.95 -0.57
C ASP A 58 8.70 -5.90 0.23
N PRO A 59 8.61 -5.83 1.58
CA PRO A 59 7.68 -6.65 2.35
C PRO A 59 6.21 -6.30 2.12
N HIS A 60 5.87 -5.01 1.92
CA HIS A 60 4.50 -4.58 1.62
C HIS A 60 4.00 -5.14 0.28
N SER A 61 4.91 -5.44 -0.66
CA SER A 61 4.52 -6.05 -1.93
C SER A 61 3.87 -7.43 -1.76
N ILE A 62 4.21 -8.18 -0.69
CA ILE A 62 3.65 -9.49 -0.35
C ILE A 62 2.17 -9.37 0.06
N HIS A 63 1.79 -8.26 0.69
CA HIS A 63 0.39 -7.98 0.98
C HIS A 63 -0.45 -7.92 -0.33
N ARG A 64 0.17 -7.44 -1.42
CA ARG A 64 -0.45 -7.36 -2.75
C ARG A 64 -0.18 -8.58 -3.62
N GLU A 65 0.51 -9.59 -3.10
CA GLU A 65 0.80 -10.81 -3.83
C GLU A 65 -0.50 -11.57 -4.12
N HIS A 66 -0.61 -12.03 -5.37
CA HIS A 66 -1.75 -12.77 -5.84
C HIS A 66 -1.98 -14.01 -4.96
N ASP A 67 -3.21 -14.15 -4.44
CA ASP A 67 -3.66 -15.29 -3.63
C ASP A 67 -2.97 -15.44 -2.26
N VAL A 68 -2.31 -14.39 -1.77
CA VAL A 68 -1.60 -14.43 -0.48
C VAL A 68 -2.29 -13.55 0.55
N HIS A 69 -2.49 -12.26 0.28
CA HIS A 69 -3.28 -11.23 1.02
C HIS A 69 -3.35 -11.28 2.57
N ARG A 70 -2.48 -12.02 3.26
CA ARG A 70 -2.54 -12.28 4.71
C ARG A 70 -1.32 -11.79 5.48
N TYR A 71 -0.26 -11.39 4.78
CA TYR A 71 1.01 -11.00 5.36
C TYR A 71 1.30 -9.52 5.14
N SER A 72 2.18 -8.97 6.00
CA SER A 72 2.81 -7.65 5.83
C SER A 72 1.81 -6.49 5.69
N VAL A 73 0.69 -6.55 6.42
CA VAL A 73 -0.44 -5.60 6.34
C VAL A 73 -0.19 -4.29 7.10
N SER A 74 0.70 -4.29 8.09
CA SER A 74 0.88 -3.14 9.00
C SER A 74 2.00 -2.20 8.59
N ASP A 75 1.80 -0.93 8.94
CA ASP A 75 2.76 0.17 8.82
C ASP A 75 3.91 0.10 9.83
N LEU A 76 3.78 -0.76 10.87
CA LEU A 76 4.78 -0.99 11.91
C LEU A 76 5.25 -2.46 11.88
N PRO A 77 6.25 -2.80 11.03
CA PRO A 77 6.66 -4.18 10.77
C PRO A 77 7.14 -4.92 12.02
N VAL A 78 7.74 -4.21 12.98
CA VAL A 78 8.21 -4.79 14.24
C VAL A 78 7.10 -5.51 15.01
N ARG A 79 5.88 -4.95 15.07
CA ARG A 79 4.74 -5.60 15.74
C ARG A 79 4.29 -6.86 14.99
N HIS A 80 4.36 -6.87 13.67
CA HIS A 80 3.97 -8.04 12.87
C HIS A 80 5.04 -9.13 12.84
N ARG A 81 6.32 -8.78 12.98
CA ARG A 81 7.40 -9.77 13.14
C ARG A 81 7.23 -10.53 14.46
N GLN A 82 6.83 -9.85 15.53
CA GLN A 82 6.47 -10.50 16.81
C GLN A 82 5.28 -11.45 16.67
N ARG A 83 4.35 -11.16 15.75
CA ARG A 83 3.17 -11.98 15.46
C ARG A 83 3.34 -12.95 14.27
N ALA A 84 4.56 -13.13 13.75
CA ALA A 84 4.89 -13.95 12.59
C ALA A 84 4.02 -13.70 11.33
N THR A 85 3.46 -12.50 11.19
CA THR A 85 2.59 -12.11 10.07
C THR A 85 3.29 -11.15 9.11
N CYS A 86 4.52 -10.75 9.41
CA CYS A 86 5.41 -10.06 8.47
C CYS A 86 6.31 -11.10 7.79
N ARG A 87 6.26 -11.18 6.46
CA ARG A 87 7.26 -11.93 5.70
C ARG A 87 8.38 -10.99 5.32
N ASP A 88 9.58 -11.27 5.82
CA ASP A 88 10.77 -10.53 5.41
C ASP A 88 11.11 -10.93 3.97
N SER A 89 11.39 -9.93 3.14
CA SER A 89 11.74 -10.16 1.74
C SER A 89 12.62 -9.04 1.22
N ASP A 90 13.67 -9.40 0.50
CA ASP A 90 14.51 -8.49 -0.27
C ASP A 90 14.04 -8.33 -1.72
N THR A 91 12.94 -8.99 -2.07
CA THR A 91 12.37 -9.03 -3.41
C THR A 91 10.89 -8.66 -3.40
N PHE A 92 10.44 -8.06 -4.49
CA PHE A 92 9.02 -7.82 -4.69
C PHE A 92 8.28 -9.14 -4.99
N ALA A 93 7.00 -9.20 -4.60
CA ALA A 93 6.10 -10.28 -4.99
C ALA A 93 6.11 -10.50 -6.51
N ALA A 94 6.25 -11.76 -6.93
CA ALA A 94 6.42 -12.13 -8.34
C ALA A 94 5.19 -11.76 -9.18
N ARG A 95 3.99 -11.89 -8.61
CA ARG A 95 2.72 -11.53 -9.24
C ARG A 95 1.84 -10.77 -8.25
N ARG A 96 1.27 -9.65 -8.72
CA ARG A 96 0.42 -8.75 -7.92
C ARG A 96 -0.91 -8.49 -8.62
N GLY A 97 -1.94 -8.21 -7.85
CA GLY A 97 -3.25 -7.82 -8.37
C GLY A 97 -4.22 -8.99 -8.56
N PHE A 98 -5.31 -8.70 -9.25
CA PHE A 98 -6.43 -9.63 -9.43
C PHE A 98 -6.08 -10.80 -10.37
N PRO A 99 -6.75 -11.95 -10.22
CA PRO A 99 -6.69 -13.01 -11.22
C PRO A 99 -7.28 -12.55 -12.57
N ARG A 100 -6.79 -13.15 -13.65
CA ARG A 100 -7.25 -12.90 -15.03
C ARG A 100 -7.24 -11.41 -15.39
N HIS A 101 -8.42 -10.83 -15.59
CA HIS A 101 -8.65 -9.41 -15.84
C HIS A 101 -9.73 -8.86 -14.92
N ASN A 102 -9.85 -9.43 -13.71
CA ASN A 102 -10.94 -9.12 -12.78
C ASN A 102 -10.84 -7.69 -12.24
N GLU A 103 -9.67 -7.03 -12.35
CA GLU A 103 -9.52 -5.59 -12.14
C GLU A 103 -10.42 -4.72 -13.04
N ARG A 104 -10.91 -5.26 -14.17
CA ARG A 104 -11.84 -4.56 -15.07
C ARG A 104 -13.29 -4.60 -14.59
N LYS A 105 -13.61 -5.41 -13.58
CA LYS A 105 -14.98 -5.64 -13.08
C LYS A 105 -15.39 -4.60 -12.02
N LEU A 106 -15.07 -3.33 -12.25
CA LEU A 106 -15.34 -2.24 -11.32
C LEU A 106 -16.83 -2.14 -10.95
N GLY A 107 -17.75 -2.36 -11.91
CA GLY A 107 -19.19 -2.32 -11.64
C GLY A 107 -19.65 -3.37 -10.63
N ALA A 108 -19.12 -4.59 -10.71
CA ALA A 108 -19.43 -5.65 -9.74
C ALA A 108 -18.86 -5.31 -8.35
N MET A 109 -17.61 -4.83 -8.30
CA MET A 109 -16.97 -4.40 -7.04
C MET A 109 -17.71 -3.23 -6.39
N LEU A 110 -18.19 -2.26 -7.16
CA LEU A 110 -18.99 -1.13 -6.67
C LEU A 110 -20.39 -1.55 -6.18
N ALA A 111 -20.93 -2.64 -6.73
CA ALA A 111 -22.14 -3.28 -6.23
C ALA A 111 -21.87 -4.26 -5.07
N PHE A 112 -20.66 -4.25 -4.50
CA PHE A 112 -20.21 -5.16 -3.43
C PHE A 112 -20.33 -6.64 -3.77
N ARG A 113 -20.34 -6.99 -5.06
CA ARG A 113 -20.31 -8.38 -5.51
C ARG A 113 -18.86 -8.85 -5.58
N ASP A 114 -18.61 -10.06 -5.06
CA ASP A 114 -17.32 -10.72 -5.23
C ASP A 114 -17.06 -10.98 -6.72
N ALA A 115 -15.89 -10.54 -7.16
CA ALA A 115 -15.42 -10.64 -8.54
C ALA A 115 -14.10 -11.42 -8.63
N TYR A 116 -13.67 -12.08 -7.54
CA TYR A 116 -12.38 -12.75 -7.47
C TYR A 116 -12.33 -13.98 -8.38
N ASP A 117 -13.32 -14.87 -8.29
CA ASP A 117 -13.35 -16.13 -9.04
C ASP A 117 -14.13 -16.10 -10.36
N ASP A 118 -14.84 -14.98 -10.62
CA ASP A 118 -15.59 -14.72 -11.87
C ASP A 118 -14.72 -14.73 -13.14
#